data_AF-A0A9J7AJZ2-F1
#
_entry.id   AF-A0A9J7AJZ2-F1
#
_cell.length_a   1.000
_cell.length_b   1.000
_cell.length_c   1.000
_cell.angle_alpha   90.00
_cell.angle_beta   90.00
_cell.angle_gamma   90.00
#
_symmetry.space_group_name_H-M   'P 1'
#
loop_
_entity.id
_entity.type
_entity.pdbx_description
1 polymer ?
#
loop_
_entity_poly.entity_id
_entity_poly.type
_entity_poly.pdbx_seq_one_letter_code
_entity_poly.pdbx_strand_id
1 'polypeptide(L)'
;MPEKLTIKVLTASDLTFFDSFYKQNKKSNQKAINLNADVFAKEHYPDFAEASHGVDVELPVRVTVFGPGESDPYKFPRSVTKKSAYKNWRLNGAAVPDPEGDDGRFDSLSPNDIAVIEFIGDARPEAVRIVLIESGDDAELHSRLQATQPAARSMWSTTRSLLDEIVTNAGVGPEHPIQALLKDEELQKTLEEGSLGTDETARRLRARKGRIISREELTSAREKAERVGSDGETLANQLLTQMQKNGEFAAFEWTSTENAAAPWDFEVTGDDPTRFDAKSTTYGFENPFHISGAEVAAAAEETPYRIIRVFDLDEDGANVRISEPMNELAKSILESSKTLPPEVRPTGFTIHPSGLAWNEPIRVDRPDEPTD
;
A
#
# COMPACT_ATOMS: atom_id res chain seq x y z
N MET A 1 -2.31 -5.34 -8.65
CA MET A 1 -1.92 -6.76 -8.75
C MET A 1 -2.78 -7.57 -7.80
N PRO A 2 -3.19 -8.80 -8.15
CA PRO A 2 -3.98 -9.65 -7.25
C PRO A 2 -3.16 -9.96 -5.98
N GLU A 3 -3.83 -9.91 -4.83
CA GLU A 3 -3.20 -10.24 -3.55
C GLU A 3 -2.83 -11.73 -3.52
N LYS A 4 -1.60 -12.03 -3.07
CA LYS A 4 -1.09 -13.41 -2.98
C LYS A 4 -0.94 -13.81 -1.52
N LEU A 5 -2.06 -13.71 -0.80
CA LEU A 5 -2.18 -13.95 0.62
C LEU A 5 -2.91 -15.27 0.87
N THR A 6 -2.36 -16.10 1.75
CA THR A 6 -2.89 -17.44 2.02
C THR A 6 -2.87 -17.74 3.50
N ILE A 7 -3.77 -18.61 3.92
CA ILE A 7 -3.78 -19.16 5.27
C ILE A 7 -3.42 -20.65 5.14
N LYS A 8 -2.49 -21.11 5.96
CA LYS A 8 -1.99 -22.49 5.98
C LYS A 8 -2.12 -23.04 7.40
N VAL A 9 -2.91 -24.10 7.55
CA VAL A 9 -2.91 -24.93 8.77
C VAL A 9 -1.70 -25.84 8.73
N LEU A 10 -0.81 -25.69 9.71
CA LEU A 10 0.46 -26.39 9.80
C LEU A 10 0.23 -27.84 10.20
N THR A 11 0.72 -28.77 9.38
CA THR A 11 0.74 -30.19 9.71
C THR A 11 2.02 -30.54 10.48
N ALA A 12 2.05 -31.71 11.13
CA ALA A 12 3.28 -32.22 11.74
C ALA A 12 4.47 -32.32 10.76
N SER A 13 4.20 -32.46 9.45
CA SER A 13 5.23 -32.47 8.41
C SER A 13 5.67 -31.07 7.95
N ASP A 14 4.84 -30.06 8.16
CA ASP A 14 5.20 -28.66 7.89
C ASP A 14 6.10 -28.14 9.01
N LEU A 15 5.83 -28.52 10.26
CA LEU A 15 6.62 -28.10 11.43
C LEU A 15 8.09 -28.54 11.37
N THR A 16 8.42 -29.61 10.65
CA THR A 16 9.83 -30.01 10.43
C THR A 16 10.61 -29.03 9.55
N PHE A 17 9.97 -27.96 9.08
CA PHE A 17 10.65 -26.77 8.57
C PHE A 17 11.52 -26.09 9.64
N PHE A 18 11.13 -26.15 10.92
CA PHE A 18 11.90 -25.62 12.05
C PHE A 18 12.79 -26.71 12.68
N ASP A 19 13.98 -26.31 13.12
CA ASP A 19 15.05 -27.23 13.57
C ASP A 19 14.65 -28.05 14.79
N SER A 20 13.90 -27.46 15.73
CA SER A 20 13.47 -28.11 16.96
C SER A 20 12.59 -29.34 16.67
N PHE A 21 11.59 -29.20 15.81
CA PHE A 21 10.75 -30.33 15.38
C PHE A 21 11.48 -31.29 14.46
N TYR A 22 12.34 -30.81 13.57
CA TYR A 22 13.10 -31.68 12.67
C TYR A 22 14.00 -32.64 13.45
N LYS A 23 14.71 -32.16 14.48
CA LYS A 23 15.59 -32.98 15.33
C LYS A 23 14.81 -34.04 16.12
N GLN A 24 13.58 -33.73 16.52
CA GLN A 24 12.70 -34.66 17.25
C GLN A 24 12.08 -35.71 16.30
N ASN A 25 11.79 -35.34 15.06
CA ASN A 25 11.11 -36.20 14.10
C ASN A 25 12.09 -37.03 13.23
N LYS A 26 12.63 -38.10 13.80
CA LYS A 26 13.55 -39.02 13.08
C LYS A 26 12.93 -39.79 11.91
N LYS A 27 11.60 -39.71 11.69
CA LYS A 27 10.88 -40.46 10.66
C LYS A 27 10.73 -39.70 9.34
N SER A 28 10.84 -38.37 9.36
CA SER A 28 10.64 -37.53 8.18
C SER A 28 11.92 -36.83 7.78
N ASN A 29 12.37 -37.02 6.53
CA ASN A 29 13.47 -36.26 5.95
C ASN A 29 13.02 -34.92 5.34
N GLN A 30 11.73 -34.57 5.45
CA GLN A 30 11.21 -33.33 4.90
C GLN A 30 11.55 -32.15 5.82
N LYS A 31 12.06 -31.05 5.24
CA LYS A 31 12.38 -29.78 5.92
C LYS A 31 11.67 -28.62 5.22
N ALA A 32 10.35 -28.72 5.10
CA ALA A 32 9.60 -27.87 4.20
C ALA A 32 8.15 -27.68 4.61
N ILE A 33 7.65 -26.46 4.40
CA ILE A 33 6.22 -26.17 4.41
C ILE A 33 5.65 -26.54 3.03
N ASN A 34 4.61 -27.37 3.03
CA ASN A 34 3.92 -27.78 1.82
C ASN A 34 2.97 -26.69 1.32
N LEU A 35 3.21 -26.23 0.09
CA LEU A 35 2.41 -25.25 -0.62
C LEU A 35 1.46 -25.97 -1.58
N ASN A 36 0.16 -25.87 -1.33
CA ASN A 36 -0.86 -26.56 -2.11
C ASN A 36 -0.88 -26.03 -3.55
N ALA A 37 -0.82 -26.92 -4.54
CA ALA A 37 -0.69 -26.53 -5.95
C ALA A 37 -1.93 -25.79 -6.48
N ASP A 38 -3.13 -26.09 -5.97
CA ASP A 38 -4.35 -25.37 -6.31
C ASP A 38 -4.32 -23.92 -5.85
N VAL A 39 -3.65 -23.60 -4.74
CA VAL A 39 -3.51 -22.22 -4.26
C VAL A 39 -2.28 -21.56 -4.88
N PHE A 40 -1.09 -22.08 -4.57
CA PHE A 40 0.16 -21.44 -4.97
C PHE A 40 0.35 -21.39 -6.49
N ALA A 41 0.11 -22.52 -7.18
CA ALA A 41 0.35 -22.60 -8.61
C ALA A 41 -0.86 -22.14 -9.44
N LYS A 42 -2.09 -22.51 -9.10
CA LYS A 42 -3.24 -22.14 -9.95
C LYS A 42 -3.77 -20.74 -9.67
N GLU A 43 -3.80 -20.30 -8.41
CA GLU A 43 -4.39 -19.01 -8.06
C GLU A 43 -3.34 -17.88 -8.05
N HIS A 44 -2.14 -18.10 -7.50
CA HIS A 44 -1.15 -17.02 -7.35
C HIS A 44 -0.12 -16.90 -8.47
N TYR A 45 0.33 -18.02 -9.04
CA TYR A 45 1.40 -18.03 -10.04
C TYR A 45 1.12 -19.01 -11.20
N PRO A 46 0.00 -18.88 -11.92
CA PRO A 46 -0.40 -19.81 -12.99
C PRO A 46 0.63 -19.91 -14.11
N ASP A 47 1.10 -18.76 -14.62
CA ASP A 47 2.04 -18.73 -15.75
C ASP A 47 3.39 -19.34 -15.38
N PHE A 48 3.88 -19.06 -14.17
CA PHE A 48 5.11 -19.66 -13.65
C PHE A 48 4.96 -21.17 -13.48
N ALA A 49 3.81 -21.63 -12.99
CA ALA A 49 3.54 -23.05 -12.82
C ALA A 49 3.46 -23.79 -14.16
N GLU A 50 2.84 -23.17 -15.18
CA GLU A 50 2.78 -23.71 -16.54
C GLU A 50 4.17 -23.79 -17.17
N ALA A 51 4.97 -22.72 -17.10
CA ALA A 51 6.35 -22.70 -17.58
C ALA A 51 7.25 -23.74 -16.87
N SER A 52 6.85 -24.16 -15.67
CA SER A 52 7.55 -25.13 -14.82
C SER A 52 7.04 -26.57 -15.00
N HIS A 53 6.12 -26.82 -15.93
CA HIS A 53 5.51 -28.14 -16.07
C HIS A 53 6.51 -29.20 -16.56
N GLY A 54 6.58 -30.32 -15.84
CA GLY A 54 7.45 -31.45 -16.18
C GLY A 54 8.93 -31.27 -15.86
N VAL A 55 9.34 -30.12 -15.29
CA VAL A 55 10.71 -29.85 -14.87
C VAL A 55 10.84 -29.77 -13.35
N ASP A 56 12.00 -30.16 -12.85
CA ASP A 56 12.35 -29.91 -11.45
C ASP A 56 12.72 -28.43 -11.29
N VAL A 57 12.04 -27.74 -10.37
CA VAL A 57 12.20 -26.33 -10.11
C VAL A 57 12.78 -26.11 -8.72
N GLU A 58 13.75 -25.22 -8.64
CA GLU A 58 14.28 -24.65 -7.42
C GLU A 58 14.47 -23.14 -7.61
N LEU A 59 13.57 -22.37 -7.00
CA LEU A 59 13.54 -20.91 -7.12
C LEU A 59 13.93 -20.28 -5.77
N PRO A 60 15.09 -19.60 -5.66
CA PRO A 60 15.48 -18.95 -4.41
C PRO A 60 14.52 -17.80 -4.06
N VAL A 61 14.16 -17.70 -2.78
CA VAL A 61 13.29 -16.67 -2.21
C VAL A 61 13.84 -16.18 -0.87
N ARG A 62 13.56 -14.92 -0.54
CA ARG A 62 13.83 -14.37 0.80
C ARG A 62 12.64 -14.65 1.71
N VAL A 63 12.85 -15.28 2.86
CA VAL A 63 11.78 -15.54 3.83
C VAL A 63 11.94 -14.60 5.01
N THR A 64 10.82 -14.00 5.45
CA THR A 64 10.70 -13.30 6.72
C THR A 64 9.61 -13.97 7.54
N VAL A 65 9.94 -14.43 8.74
CA VAL A 65 9.01 -15.02 9.69
C VAL A 65 8.77 -14.04 10.84
N PHE A 66 7.50 -13.89 11.20
CA PHE A 66 7.03 -13.16 12.37
C PHE A 66 6.34 -14.16 13.30
N GLY A 67 6.51 -13.96 14.60
CA GLY A 67 5.96 -14.86 15.60
C GLY A 67 6.74 -16.18 15.77
N PRO A 68 6.18 -17.12 16.56
CA PRO A 68 4.99 -16.92 17.40
C PRO A 68 5.18 -15.80 18.44
N GLY A 69 4.07 -15.24 18.95
CA GLY A 69 4.08 -14.12 19.90
C GLY A 69 4.74 -12.83 19.38
N GLU A 70 5.00 -11.90 20.30
CA GLU A 70 5.67 -10.60 20.02
C GLU A 70 7.19 -10.78 19.84
N SER A 71 7.59 -11.42 18.74
CA SER A 71 9.00 -11.67 18.40
C SER A 71 9.48 -10.86 17.20
N ASP A 72 10.75 -10.44 17.24
CA ASP A 72 11.37 -9.67 16.15
C ASP A 72 11.37 -10.46 14.83
N PRO A 73 11.29 -9.80 13.66
CA PRO A 73 11.23 -10.49 12.36
C PRO A 73 12.50 -11.31 12.09
N TYR A 74 12.36 -12.61 11.83
CA TYR A 74 13.47 -13.50 11.50
C TYR A 74 13.61 -13.73 10.00
N LYS A 75 14.80 -13.42 9.44
CA LYS A 75 15.03 -13.38 7.99
C LYS A 75 16.08 -14.39 7.55
N PHE A 76 15.78 -15.15 6.52
CA PHE A 76 16.70 -16.15 5.97
C PHE A 76 16.35 -16.53 4.52
N PRO A 77 17.32 -17.02 3.72
CA PRO A 77 17.05 -17.49 2.36
C PRO A 77 16.46 -18.90 2.34
N ARG A 78 15.52 -19.18 1.44
CA ARG A 78 14.99 -20.53 1.14
C ARG A 78 14.73 -20.68 -0.35
N SER A 79 14.23 -21.84 -0.77
CA SER A 79 13.80 -22.06 -2.15
C SER A 79 12.35 -22.53 -2.20
N VAL A 80 11.57 -21.99 -3.14
CA VAL A 80 10.32 -22.61 -3.57
C VAL A 80 10.67 -23.70 -4.58
N THR A 81 10.29 -24.94 -4.27
CA THR A 81 10.69 -26.12 -5.05
C THR A 81 9.49 -26.91 -5.54
N LYS A 82 9.64 -27.51 -6.73
CA LYS A 82 8.70 -28.49 -7.29
C LYS A 82 9.51 -29.58 -7.95
N LYS A 83 9.36 -30.82 -7.50
CA LYS A 83 9.88 -31.98 -8.22
C LYS A 83 8.81 -32.56 -9.12
N SER A 84 9.21 -33.12 -10.25
CA SER A 84 8.38 -33.86 -11.20
C SER A 84 7.47 -34.89 -10.50
N ALA A 85 8.00 -35.62 -9.51
CA ALA A 85 7.25 -36.63 -8.75
C ALA A 85 6.28 -36.08 -7.69
N TYR A 86 6.33 -34.79 -7.35
CA TYR A 86 5.52 -34.21 -6.28
C TYR A 86 4.24 -33.58 -6.81
N LYS A 87 3.10 -33.81 -6.15
CA LYS A 87 1.84 -33.13 -6.49
C LYS A 87 1.89 -31.63 -6.13
N ASN A 88 2.54 -31.31 -5.01
CA ASN A 88 2.56 -29.98 -4.42
C ASN A 88 3.92 -29.28 -4.55
N TRP A 89 3.89 -27.97 -4.36
CA TRP A 89 5.08 -27.14 -4.21
C TRP A 89 5.54 -27.13 -2.75
N ARG A 90 6.78 -26.73 -2.50
CA ARG A 90 7.35 -26.72 -1.15
C ARG A 90 8.21 -25.49 -0.95
N LEU A 91 7.99 -24.77 0.15
CA LEU A 91 8.97 -23.84 0.68
C LEU A 91 10.00 -24.68 1.43
N ASN A 92 11.18 -24.84 0.85
CA ASN A 92 12.15 -25.88 1.18
C ASN A 92 13.55 -25.29 1.46
N GLY A 93 14.40 -26.09 2.09
CA GLY A 93 15.80 -25.75 2.34
C GLY A 93 16.36 -26.48 3.57
N ALA A 94 17.37 -25.87 4.20
CA ALA A 94 17.78 -26.27 5.53
C ALA A 94 16.64 -26.03 6.53
N ALA A 95 16.59 -26.84 7.59
CA ALA A 95 15.67 -26.57 8.68
C ALA A 95 16.09 -25.24 9.35
N VAL A 96 15.09 -24.49 9.79
CA VAL A 96 15.22 -23.12 10.28
C VAL A 96 15.64 -23.18 11.75
N PRO A 97 16.88 -22.80 12.11
CA PRO A 97 17.28 -22.71 13.51
C PRO A 97 16.54 -21.56 14.20
N ASP A 98 16.54 -21.60 15.53
CA ASP A 98 16.13 -20.43 16.30
C ASP A 98 17.08 -19.25 16.02
N PRO A 99 16.58 -18.00 16.05
CA PRO A 99 17.43 -16.82 15.95
C PRO A 99 18.44 -16.74 17.09
N GLU A 100 19.58 -16.09 16.84
CA GLU A 100 20.58 -15.86 17.89
C GLU A 100 19.99 -15.03 19.03
N GLY A 101 19.99 -15.59 20.25
CA GLY A 101 19.44 -14.94 21.45
C GLY A 101 17.96 -15.19 21.70
N ASP A 102 17.30 -16.02 20.89
CA ASP A 102 15.87 -16.35 20.98
C ASP A 102 15.68 -17.89 20.96
N ASP A 103 16.43 -18.59 21.82
CA ASP A 103 16.44 -20.06 21.89
C ASP A 103 15.03 -20.60 22.22
N GLY A 104 14.57 -21.59 21.44
CA GLY A 104 13.25 -22.19 21.62
C GLY A 104 12.10 -21.35 21.05
N ARG A 105 12.37 -20.31 20.25
CA ARG A 105 11.36 -19.44 19.62
C ARG A 105 10.20 -20.22 18.99
N PHE A 106 10.50 -21.33 18.32
CA PHE A 106 9.48 -22.10 17.60
C PHE A 106 8.92 -23.29 18.38
N ASP A 107 9.40 -23.55 19.60
CA ASP A 107 9.09 -24.78 20.35
C ASP A 107 7.63 -24.88 20.81
N SER A 108 6.93 -23.76 20.93
CA SER A 108 5.51 -23.69 21.29
C SER A 108 4.59 -24.15 20.16
N LEU A 109 5.05 -24.15 18.90
CA LEU A 109 4.23 -24.52 17.76
C LEU A 109 3.76 -25.97 17.83
N SER A 110 2.57 -26.20 17.30
CA SER A 110 1.89 -27.47 17.35
C SER A 110 1.13 -27.75 16.04
N PRO A 111 0.87 -29.02 15.71
CA PRO A 111 0.01 -29.32 14.58
C PRO A 111 -1.35 -28.65 14.75
N ASN A 112 -1.84 -28.06 13.66
CA ASN A 112 -3.03 -27.21 13.57
C ASN A 112 -2.84 -25.73 13.93
N ASP A 113 -1.65 -25.29 14.32
CA ASP A 113 -1.34 -23.86 14.33
C ASP A 113 -1.31 -23.30 12.91
N ILE A 114 -1.40 -21.97 12.79
CA ILE A 114 -1.67 -21.31 11.52
C ILE A 114 -0.45 -20.51 11.08
N ALA A 115 -0.13 -20.60 9.79
CA ALA A 115 0.77 -19.71 9.10
C ALA A 115 -0.04 -18.86 8.11
N VAL A 116 -0.06 -17.55 8.31
CA VAL A 116 -0.56 -16.61 7.30
C VAL A 116 0.60 -16.20 6.42
N ILE A 117 0.53 -16.50 5.13
CA ILE A 117 1.65 -16.41 4.19
C ILE A 117 1.31 -15.43 3.08
N GLU A 118 2.14 -14.41 2.92
CA GLU A 118 2.13 -13.48 1.79
C GLU A 118 3.29 -13.82 0.84
N PHE A 119 2.97 -14.05 -0.44
CA PHE A 119 3.96 -14.22 -1.49
C PHE A 119 4.19 -12.88 -2.20
N ILE A 120 5.45 -12.45 -2.26
CA ILE A 120 5.85 -11.20 -2.90
C ILE A 120 6.59 -11.52 -4.19
N GLY A 121 6.20 -10.86 -5.28
CA GLY A 121 6.73 -11.05 -6.63
C GLY A 121 5.60 -11.11 -7.65
N ASP A 122 5.86 -10.67 -8.87
CA ASP A 122 4.84 -10.61 -9.92
C ASP A 122 4.78 -11.93 -10.71
N ALA A 123 5.69 -12.10 -11.68
CA ALA A 123 5.73 -13.30 -12.52
C ALA A 123 6.04 -14.58 -11.74
N ARG A 124 6.80 -14.49 -10.63
CA ARG A 124 7.21 -15.60 -9.77
C ARG A 124 7.48 -15.10 -8.35
N PRO A 125 7.48 -15.94 -7.30
CA PRO A 125 7.80 -15.46 -5.96
C PRO A 125 9.28 -15.09 -5.85
N GLU A 126 9.55 -13.96 -5.21
CA GLU A 126 10.88 -13.45 -4.90
C GLU A 126 11.12 -13.36 -3.38
N ALA A 127 10.04 -13.16 -2.63
CA ALA A 127 10.05 -13.19 -1.19
C ALA A 127 8.75 -13.79 -0.62
N VAL A 128 8.83 -14.23 0.63
CA VAL A 128 7.71 -14.80 1.39
C VAL A 128 7.71 -14.17 2.78
N ARG A 129 6.57 -13.63 3.22
CA ARG A 129 6.34 -13.27 4.62
C ARG A 129 5.43 -14.30 5.26
N ILE A 130 5.76 -14.72 6.46
CA ILE A 130 5.00 -15.71 7.23
C ILE A 130 4.75 -15.11 8.61
N VAL A 131 3.48 -15.02 9.00
CA VAL A 131 3.10 -14.77 10.39
C VAL A 131 2.61 -16.08 10.97
N LEU A 132 3.26 -16.53 12.03
CA LEU A 132 2.88 -17.73 12.78
C LEU A 132 1.90 -17.32 13.88
N ILE A 133 0.75 -17.97 13.90
CA ILE A 133 -0.35 -17.76 14.83
C ILE A 133 -0.56 -19.06 15.58
N GLU A 134 -0.30 -19.05 16.88
CA GLU A 134 -0.42 -20.23 17.73
C GLU A 134 -1.74 -20.22 18.52
N SER A 135 -2.29 -21.42 18.74
CA SER A 135 -3.54 -21.57 19.49
C SER A 135 -3.43 -21.23 20.98
N GLY A 136 -2.22 -21.17 21.53
CA GLY A 136 -1.94 -20.77 22.91
C GLY A 136 -2.06 -19.27 23.11
N ASP A 137 -1.08 -18.53 22.60
CA ASP A 137 -1.01 -17.07 22.77
C ASP A 137 -2.04 -16.30 21.93
N ASP A 138 -2.45 -16.82 20.77
CA ASP A 138 -3.35 -16.14 19.82
C ASP A 138 -4.72 -16.83 19.71
N ALA A 139 -5.21 -17.45 20.78
CA ALA A 139 -6.37 -18.35 20.77
C ALA A 139 -7.61 -17.83 20.00
N GLU A 140 -7.98 -16.56 20.19
CA GLU A 140 -9.13 -15.95 19.53
C GLU A 140 -8.89 -15.74 18.02
N LEU A 141 -7.72 -15.20 17.65
CA LEU A 141 -7.33 -15.00 16.26
C LEU A 141 -7.19 -16.34 15.53
N HIS A 142 -6.54 -17.31 16.18
CA HIS A 142 -6.39 -18.68 15.72
C HIS A 142 -7.75 -19.30 15.40
N SER A 143 -8.69 -19.27 16.36
CA SER A 143 -10.03 -19.85 16.20
C SER A 143 -10.79 -19.22 15.03
N ARG A 144 -10.71 -17.90 14.86
CA ARG A 144 -11.39 -17.20 13.75
C ARG A 144 -10.78 -17.50 12.40
N LEU A 145 -9.44 -17.49 12.29
CA LEU A 145 -8.75 -17.91 11.07
C LEU A 145 -9.12 -19.35 10.71
N GLN A 146 -9.14 -20.25 11.70
CA GLN A 146 -9.54 -21.63 11.49
C GLN A 146 -11.01 -21.76 11.06
N ALA A 147 -11.92 -20.93 11.56
CA ALA A 147 -13.32 -20.93 11.15
C ALA A 147 -13.52 -20.58 9.66
N THR A 148 -12.56 -19.89 9.03
CA THR A 148 -12.57 -19.61 7.58
C THR A 148 -12.08 -20.76 6.71
N GLN A 149 -11.55 -21.83 7.32
CA GLN A 149 -10.96 -22.94 6.60
C GLN A 149 -11.99 -23.68 5.73
N PRO A 150 -11.78 -23.76 4.40
CA PRO A 150 -12.62 -24.60 3.56
C PRO A 150 -12.46 -26.08 3.91
N ALA A 151 -13.56 -26.83 3.83
CA ALA A 151 -13.57 -28.26 4.17
C ALA A 151 -12.45 -29.04 3.46
N ALA A 152 -11.68 -29.81 4.25
CA ALA A 152 -10.58 -30.66 3.80
C ALA A 152 -9.41 -29.95 3.08
N ARG A 153 -9.26 -28.62 3.22
CA ARG A 153 -8.08 -27.88 2.69
C ARG A 153 -7.15 -27.47 3.82
N SER A 154 -5.86 -27.80 3.71
CA SER A 154 -4.84 -27.30 4.65
C SER A 154 -4.31 -25.92 4.29
N MET A 155 -4.57 -25.43 3.08
CA MET A 155 -4.14 -24.12 2.60
C MET A 155 -5.21 -23.54 1.68
N TRP A 156 -5.49 -22.24 1.80
CA TRP A 156 -6.45 -21.51 0.96
C TRP A 156 -6.02 -20.05 0.80
N SER A 157 -6.45 -19.41 -0.29
CA SER A 157 -6.28 -17.97 -0.50
C SER A 157 -7.22 -17.16 0.39
N THR A 158 -6.79 -15.97 0.75
CA THR A 158 -7.59 -14.97 1.46
C THR A 158 -7.28 -13.58 0.90
N THR A 159 -8.07 -12.58 1.26
CA THR A 159 -7.80 -11.17 0.92
C THR A 159 -7.34 -10.41 2.16
N ARG A 160 -6.67 -9.27 1.99
CA ARG A 160 -6.32 -8.41 3.12
C ARG A 160 -7.56 -7.90 3.82
N SER A 161 -8.60 -7.51 3.09
CA SER A 161 -9.87 -7.05 3.68
C SER A 161 -10.50 -8.12 4.58
N LEU A 162 -10.57 -9.37 4.14
CA LEU A 162 -11.07 -10.47 4.97
C LEU A 162 -10.14 -10.74 6.17
N LEU A 163 -8.82 -10.70 5.97
CA LEU A 163 -7.87 -10.88 7.07
C LEU A 163 -7.99 -9.75 8.10
N ASP A 164 -8.19 -8.51 7.66
CA ASP A 164 -8.36 -7.33 8.50
C ASP A 164 -9.64 -7.41 9.34
N GLU A 165 -10.75 -7.83 8.72
CA GLU A 165 -12.00 -8.11 9.42
C GLU A 165 -11.79 -9.17 10.52
N ILE A 166 -11.11 -10.27 10.20
CA ILE A 166 -10.82 -11.35 11.16
C ILE A 166 -9.97 -10.83 12.33
N VAL A 167 -8.91 -10.08 12.04
CA VAL A 167 -7.99 -9.53 13.06
C VAL A 167 -8.69 -8.51 13.94
N THR A 168 -9.49 -7.62 13.35
CA THR A 168 -10.31 -6.64 14.07
C THR A 168 -11.31 -7.34 15.00
N ASN A 169 -12.03 -8.34 14.48
CA ASN A 169 -13.00 -9.09 15.26
C ASN A 169 -12.37 -9.98 16.35
N ALA A 170 -11.10 -10.35 16.19
CA ALA A 170 -10.33 -11.04 17.21
C ALA A 170 -9.85 -10.12 18.34
N GLY A 171 -10.01 -8.80 18.20
CA GLY A 171 -9.56 -7.82 19.20
C GLY A 171 -8.04 -7.74 19.32
N VAL A 172 -7.32 -8.07 18.26
CA VAL A 172 -5.86 -8.12 18.23
C VAL A 172 -5.28 -6.71 18.20
N GLY A 173 -4.31 -6.44 19.08
CA GLY A 173 -3.70 -5.11 19.22
C GLY A 173 -2.86 -4.67 18.00
N PRO A 174 -2.55 -3.36 17.88
CA PRO A 174 -1.79 -2.80 16.76
C PRO A 174 -0.31 -3.24 16.70
N GLU A 175 0.24 -3.76 17.80
CA GLU A 175 1.62 -4.27 17.90
C GLU A 175 1.74 -5.74 17.49
N HIS A 176 0.61 -6.45 17.32
CA HIS A 176 0.62 -7.87 17.02
C HIS A 176 1.26 -8.15 15.65
N PRO A 177 2.07 -9.22 15.49
CA PRO A 177 2.83 -9.43 14.26
C PRO A 177 2.00 -9.60 12.98
N ILE A 178 0.73 -10.05 13.08
CA ILE A 178 -0.21 -10.11 11.94
C ILE A 178 -0.40 -8.77 11.23
N GLN A 179 -0.20 -7.67 11.97
CA GLN A 179 -0.29 -6.32 11.44
C GLN A 179 0.77 -6.07 10.36
N ALA A 180 1.86 -6.84 10.31
CA ALA A 180 2.85 -6.76 9.23
C ALA A 180 2.31 -7.20 7.86
N LEU A 181 1.18 -7.92 7.82
CA LEU A 181 0.48 -8.32 6.58
C LEU A 181 -0.72 -7.43 6.26
N LEU A 182 -1.29 -6.75 7.26
CA LEU A 182 -2.46 -5.88 7.10
C LEU A 182 -2.08 -4.43 6.86
N LYS A 183 -1.13 -3.93 7.65
CA LYS A 183 -0.64 -2.57 7.53
C LYS A 183 0.20 -2.47 6.28
N ASP A 184 -0.43 -1.91 5.27
CA ASP A 184 0.28 -0.95 4.47
C ASP A 184 -0.55 0.20 3.93
N GLU A 185 -1.72 0.49 4.50
CA GLU A 185 -2.37 1.78 4.22
C GLU A 185 -1.47 2.94 4.63
N GLU A 186 -0.75 2.84 5.75
CA GLU A 186 0.15 3.90 6.18
C GLU A 186 1.40 3.98 5.29
N LEU A 187 1.93 2.86 4.75
CA LEU A 187 3.02 2.95 3.76
C LEU A 187 2.51 3.37 2.40
N GLN A 188 1.34 2.92 1.96
CA GLN A 188 0.71 3.39 0.73
C GLN A 188 0.48 4.89 0.84
N LYS A 189 -0.06 5.36 1.96
CA LYS A 189 -0.17 6.78 2.28
C LYS A 189 1.19 7.46 2.24
N THR A 190 2.18 6.89 2.91
CA THR A 190 3.55 7.41 2.91
C THR A 190 4.18 7.35 1.51
N LEU A 191 3.88 6.38 0.66
CA LEU A 191 4.43 6.26 -0.69
C LEU A 191 3.70 7.17 -1.69
N GLU A 192 2.40 7.34 -1.54
CA GLU A 192 1.58 8.33 -2.24
C GLU A 192 2.01 9.74 -1.86
N GLU A 193 2.21 10.03 -0.57
CA GLU A 193 2.80 11.29 -0.08
C GLU A 193 4.26 11.45 -0.51
N GLY A 194 4.98 10.34 -0.72
CA GLY A 194 6.41 10.29 -1.05
C GLY A 194 6.73 10.41 -2.52
N SER A 195 5.79 10.07 -3.39
CA SER A 195 5.89 10.33 -4.83
C SER A 195 6.00 11.84 -5.09
N LEU A 196 5.42 12.66 -4.20
CA LEU A 196 5.49 14.13 -4.19
C LEU A 196 6.79 14.68 -3.57
N GLY A 197 7.72 13.81 -3.14
CA GLY A 197 9.08 14.19 -2.76
C GLY A 197 9.23 14.91 -1.42
N THR A 198 8.30 14.76 -0.47
CA THR A 198 8.38 15.44 0.83
C THR A 198 9.44 14.83 1.76
N ASP A 199 10.23 15.67 2.44
CA ASP A 199 11.33 15.23 3.31
C ASP A 199 10.82 14.47 4.56
N GLU A 200 9.63 14.83 5.06
CA GLU A 200 9.00 14.14 6.18
C GLU A 200 8.69 12.68 5.85
N THR A 201 8.20 12.43 4.64
CA THR A 201 7.97 11.09 4.14
C THR A 201 9.26 10.30 4.00
N ALA A 202 10.31 10.89 3.42
CA ALA A 202 11.62 10.24 3.33
C ALA A 202 12.17 9.87 4.72
N ARG A 203 11.92 10.71 5.75
CA ARG A 203 12.28 10.41 7.14
C ARG A 203 11.43 9.28 7.72
N ARG A 204 10.11 9.28 7.53
CA ARG A 204 9.21 8.20 7.98
C ARG A 204 9.59 6.86 7.35
N LEU A 205 9.90 6.86 6.05
CA LEU A 205 10.39 5.68 5.33
C LEU A 205 11.73 5.17 5.88
N ARG A 206 12.67 6.06 6.21
CA ARG A 206 13.97 5.69 6.81
C ARG A 206 13.85 5.24 8.26
N ALA A 207 12.92 5.80 9.02
CA ALA A 207 12.70 5.47 10.43
C ALA A 207 12.12 4.07 10.62
N ARG A 208 11.42 3.54 9.61
CA ARG A 208 10.93 2.15 9.57
C ARG A 208 12.10 1.18 9.44
N LYS A 209 12.63 0.73 10.57
CA LYS A 209 13.67 -0.31 10.62
C LYS A 209 13.15 -1.60 9.99
N GLY A 210 13.91 -2.15 9.05
CA GLY A 210 13.76 -3.54 8.61
C GLY A 210 12.90 -3.80 7.37
N ARG A 211 12.30 -2.79 6.72
CA ARG A 211 11.62 -2.97 5.43
C ARG A 211 12.35 -2.22 4.31
N ILE A 212 12.73 -2.95 3.27
CA ILE A 212 13.24 -2.37 2.02
C ILE A 212 12.04 -2.20 1.10
N ILE A 213 11.74 -0.95 0.72
CA ILE A 213 10.75 -0.66 -0.33
C ILE A 213 11.33 -1.15 -1.65
N SER A 214 10.63 -2.02 -2.34
CA SER A 214 11.06 -2.48 -3.66
C SER A 214 10.84 -1.40 -4.72
N ARG A 215 11.53 -1.53 -5.86
CA ARG A 215 11.34 -0.60 -6.99
C ARG A 215 9.90 -0.67 -7.50
N GLU A 216 9.33 -1.86 -7.51
CA GLU A 216 7.98 -2.17 -7.96
C GLU A 216 6.93 -1.57 -7.03
N GLU A 217 7.12 -1.65 -5.71
CA GLU A 217 6.27 -0.97 -4.72
C GLU A 217 6.27 0.55 -4.94
N LEU A 218 7.45 1.15 -5.20
CA LEU A 218 7.56 2.57 -5.50
C LEU A 218 6.90 2.95 -6.83
N THR A 219 7.08 2.15 -7.88
CA THR A 219 6.44 2.35 -9.18
C THR A 219 4.92 2.27 -9.06
N SER A 220 4.40 1.24 -8.39
CA SER A 220 2.96 1.07 -8.21
C SER A 220 2.34 2.22 -7.39
N ALA A 221 3.04 2.73 -6.39
CA ALA A 221 2.59 3.90 -5.64
C ALA A 221 2.59 5.17 -6.49
N ARG A 222 3.54 5.34 -7.41
CA ARG A 222 3.54 6.45 -8.37
C ARG A 222 2.37 6.36 -9.34
N GLU A 223 2.14 5.20 -9.94
CA GLU A 223 1.00 4.97 -10.83
C GLU A 223 -0.33 5.22 -10.13
N LYS A 224 -0.44 4.83 -8.85
CA LYS A 224 -1.62 5.12 -8.03
C LYS A 224 -1.78 6.62 -7.77
N ALA A 225 -0.71 7.32 -7.39
CA ALA A 225 -0.73 8.76 -7.17
C ALA A 225 -1.08 9.55 -8.45
N GLU A 226 -0.54 9.14 -9.61
CA GLU A 226 -0.87 9.72 -10.92
C GLU A 226 -2.35 9.53 -11.25
N ARG A 227 -2.91 8.34 -11.00
CA ARG A 227 -4.34 8.08 -11.20
C ARG A 227 -5.21 8.93 -10.27
N VAL A 228 -4.85 9.03 -9.00
CA VAL A 228 -5.56 9.89 -8.03
C VAL A 228 -5.49 11.36 -8.45
N GLY A 229 -4.35 11.81 -8.98
CA GLY A 229 -4.20 13.13 -9.61
C GLY A 229 -5.21 13.35 -10.74
N SER A 230 -5.16 12.49 -11.74
CA SER A 230 -6.04 12.55 -12.92
C SER A 230 -7.53 12.46 -12.60
N ASP A 231 -7.92 11.56 -11.70
CA ASP A 231 -9.31 11.43 -11.24
C ASP A 231 -9.75 12.71 -10.51
N GLY A 232 -8.87 13.26 -9.68
CA GLY A 232 -9.09 14.52 -8.97
C GLY A 232 -9.32 15.71 -9.89
N GLU A 233 -8.47 15.89 -10.91
CA GLU A 233 -8.66 16.95 -11.91
C GLU A 233 -9.97 16.78 -12.68
N THR A 234 -10.36 15.55 -12.99
CA THR A 234 -11.65 15.26 -13.65
C THR A 234 -12.84 15.69 -12.79
N LEU A 235 -12.82 15.38 -11.49
CA LEU A 235 -13.86 15.80 -10.54
C LEU A 235 -13.86 17.33 -10.34
N ALA A 236 -12.67 17.97 -10.32
CA ALA A 236 -12.55 19.42 -10.28
C ALA A 236 -13.17 20.09 -11.52
N ASN A 237 -12.92 19.54 -12.71
CA ASN A 237 -13.54 20.01 -13.94
C ASN A 237 -15.07 19.88 -13.93
N GLN A 238 -15.60 18.78 -13.38
CA GLN A 238 -17.04 18.59 -13.21
C GLN A 238 -17.66 19.63 -12.28
N LEU A 239 -17.00 19.91 -11.15
CA LEU A 239 -17.41 20.97 -10.24
C LEU A 239 -17.44 22.34 -10.93
N LEU A 240 -16.36 22.72 -11.62
CA LEU A 240 -16.27 23.99 -12.34
C LEU A 240 -17.32 24.10 -13.47
N THR A 241 -17.60 22.99 -14.17
CA THR A 241 -18.69 22.93 -15.16
C THR A 241 -20.05 23.18 -14.51
N GLN A 242 -20.28 22.66 -13.31
CA GLN A 242 -21.52 22.91 -12.57
C GLN A 242 -21.62 24.37 -12.11
N MET A 243 -20.52 24.95 -11.61
CA MET A 243 -20.46 26.37 -11.23
C MET A 243 -20.72 27.30 -12.43
N GLN A 244 -20.17 26.97 -13.61
CA GLN A 244 -20.45 27.68 -14.86
C GLN A 244 -21.95 27.63 -15.21
N LYS A 245 -22.57 26.44 -15.15
CA LYS A 245 -24.01 26.27 -15.41
C LYS A 245 -24.88 27.04 -14.42
N ASN A 246 -24.41 27.20 -13.18
CA ASN A 246 -25.08 27.98 -12.15
C ASN A 246 -24.87 29.50 -12.32
N GLY A 247 -24.04 29.93 -13.27
CA GLY A 247 -23.78 31.33 -13.56
C GLY A 247 -22.75 31.98 -12.63
N GLU A 248 -21.92 31.21 -11.93
CA GLU A 248 -20.84 31.75 -11.09
C GLU A 248 -19.75 32.44 -11.92
N PHE A 249 -19.51 31.96 -13.13
CA PHE A 249 -18.68 32.59 -14.15
C PHE A 249 -19.15 32.21 -15.55
N ALA A 250 -18.79 33.03 -16.55
CA ALA A 250 -19.25 32.85 -17.92
C ALA A 250 -18.59 31.66 -18.63
N ALA A 251 -17.28 31.49 -18.46
CA ALA A 251 -16.49 30.44 -19.07
C ALA A 251 -15.22 30.16 -18.26
N PHE A 252 -14.71 28.93 -18.39
CA PHE A 252 -13.41 28.53 -17.88
C PHE A 252 -12.74 27.58 -18.88
N GLU A 253 -11.43 27.44 -18.76
CA GLU A 253 -10.60 26.57 -19.57
C GLU A 253 -9.85 25.58 -18.67
N TRP A 254 -9.71 24.33 -19.12
CA TRP A 254 -8.86 23.32 -18.48
C TRP A 254 -7.45 23.38 -19.09
N THR A 255 -6.69 24.38 -18.67
CA THR A 255 -5.38 24.76 -19.22
C THR A 255 -4.35 23.63 -19.20
N SER A 256 -4.34 22.76 -18.17
CA SER A 256 -3.34 21.67 -18.09
C SER A 256 -3.48 20.62 -19.18
N THR A 257 -4.64 20.49 -19.81
CA THR A 257 -4.84 19.60 -20.97
C THR A 257 -4.21 20.14 -22.25
N GLU A 258 -4.18 21.46 -22.41
CA GLU A 258 -3.61 22.13 -23.59
C GLU A 258 -2.12 22.46 -23.42
N ASN A 259 -1.69 22.76 -22.19
CA ASN A 259 -0.33 23.14 -21.86
C ASN A 259 0.15 22.49 -20.55
N ALA A 260 0.85 21.37 -20.68
CA ALA A 260 1.45 20.65 -19.55
C ALA A 260 2.51 21.45 -18.76
N ALA A 261 2.93 22.62 -19.25
CA ALA A 261 3.85 23.51 -18.53
C ALA A 261 3.12 24.65 -17.80
N ALA A 262 1.79 24.73 -17.86
CA ALA A 262 1.02 25.70 -17.11
C ALA A 262 1.16 25.45 -15.59
N PRO A 263 1.39 26.49 -14.76
CA PRO A 263 1.50 26.33 -13.31
C PRO A 263 0.14 26.38 -12.59
N TRP A 264 -0.93 25.99 -13.28
CA TRP A 264 -2.30 25.83 -12.79
C TRP A 264 -3.08 24.91 -13.73
N ASP A 265 -4.17 24.33 -13.25
CA ASP A 265 -4.98 23.39 -14.02
C ASP A 265 -6.12 24.07 -14.78
N PHE A 266 -6.74 25.08 -14.19
CA PHE A 266 -7.90 25.76 -14.76
C PHE A 266 -7.79 27.28 -14.69
N GLU A 267 -8.38 27.98 -15.64
CA GLU A 267 -8.48 29.44 -15.66
C GLU A 267 -9.89 29.89 -16.07
N VAL A 268 -10.51 30.70 -15.21
CA VAL A 268 -11.70 31.48 -15.55
C VAL A 268 -11.22 32.74 -16.27
N THR A 269 -11.77 32.98 -17.46
CA THR A 269 -11.46 34.16 -18.27
C THR A 269 -12.60 35.17 -18.20
N GLY A 270 -12.29 36.47 -18.30
CA GLY A 270 -13.29 37.55 -18.29
C GLY A 270 -12.90 38.73 -17.42
N ASP A 271 -13.91 39.41 -16.87
CA ASP A 271 -13.75 40.63 -16.06
C ASP A 271 -13.14 40.35 -14.67
N ASP A 272 -13.31 39.12 -14.15
CA ASP A 272 -12.74 38.67 -12.88
C ASP A 272 -11.97 37.35 -13.08
N PRO A 273 -10.76 37.40 -13.65
CA PRO A 273 -9.99 36.20 -13.95
C PRO A 273 -9.59 35.50 -12.66
N THR A 274 -9.72 34.17 -12.62
CA THR A 274 -9.33 33.35 -11.46
C THR A 274 -8.66 32.07 -11.95
N ARG A 275 -7.55 31.70 -11.31
CA ARG A 275 -6.85 30.45 -11.58
C ARG A 275 -7.15 29.43 -10.50
N PHE A 276 -7.27 28.17 -10.90
CA PHE A 276 -7.49 27.05 -10.01
C PHE A 276 -6.46 25.96 -10.25
N ASP A 277 -6.09 25.29 -9.18
CA ASP A 277 -5.23 24.12 -9.21
C ASP A 277 -5.81 23.03 -8.31
N ALA A 278 -5.92 21.83 -8.85
CA ALA A 278 -6.57 20.69 -8.23
C ALA A 278 -5.56 19.84 -7.48
N LYS A 279 -5.78 19.67 -6.17
CA LYS A 279 -4.95 18.82 -5.32
C LYS A 279 -5.80 17.69 -4.77
N SER A 280 -5.56 16.47 -5.22
CA SER A 280 -6.34 15.31 -4.83
C SER A 280 -5.68 14.41 -3.80
N THR A 281 -6.49 13.62 -3.11
CA THR A 281 -6.06 12.56 -2.20
C THR A 281 -7.21 11.57 -1.97
N THR A 282 -6.89 10.31 -1.72
CA THR A 282 -7.85 9.28 -1.26
C THR A 282 -8.16 9.39 0.23
N TYR A 283 -7.40 10.22 0.95
CA TYR A 283 -7.52 10.39 2.40
C TYR A 283 -8.32 11.65 2.77
N GLY A 284 -8.53 11.86 4.07
CA GLY A 284 -9.26 13.02 4.59
C GLY A 284 -8.67 14.38 4.22
N PHE A 285 -9.53 15.40 4.30
CA PHE A 285 -9.23 16.79 3.96
C PHE A 285 -7.94 17.32 4.61
N GLU A 286 -7.70 17.00 5.88
CA GLU A 286 -6.59 17.51 6.70
C GLU A 286 -5.19 17.11 6.20
N ASN A 287 -5.08 16.19 5.24
CA ASN A 287 -3.77 15.79 4.75
C ASN A 287 -3.10 16.94 3.99
N PRO A 288 -1.82 17.22 4.31
CA PRO A 288 -1.04 18.20 3.56
C PRO A 288 -0.99 17.88 2.07
N PHE A 289 -0.82 18.92 1.27
CA PHE A 289 -0.65 18.78 -0.17
C PHE A 289 0.64 19.48 -0.63
N HIS A 290 1.19 18.99 -1.74
CA HIS A 290 2.37 19.56 -2.36
C HIS A 290 1.96 20.63 -3.37
N ILE A 291 2.69 21.74 -3.42
CA ILE A 291 2.58 22.79 -4.44
C ILE A 291 3.97 23.04 -5.03
N SER A 292 4.08 23.10 -6.35
CA SER A 292 5.37 23.33 -7.00
C SER A 292 5.85 24.77 -6.80
N GLY A 293 7.15 25.01 -6.97
CA GLY A 293 7.71 26.36 -6.93
C GLY A 293 7.13 27.26 -8.04
N ALA A 294 6.76 26.68 -9.19
CA ALA A 294 6.13 27.40 -10.29
C ALA A 294 4.68 27.78 -9.95
N GLU A 295 3.91 26.88 -9.36
CA GLU A 295 2.56 27.16 -8.84
C GLU A 295 2.59 28.26 -7.76
N VAL A 296 3.54 28.21 -6.81
CA VAL A 296 3.70 29.29 -5.80
C VAL A 296 4.06 30.62 -6.46
N ALA A 297 4.93 30.62 -7.48
CA ALA A 297 5.26 31.84 -8.21
C ALA A 297 4.04 32.43 -8.92
N ALA A 298 3.25 31.60 -9.61
CA ALA A 298 2.03 32.02 -10.28
C ALA A 298 0.95 32.48 -9.29
N ALA A 299 0.81 31.81 -8.16
CA ALA A 299 -0.14 32.17 -7.10
C ALA A 299 0.20 33.51 -6.44
N ALA A 300 1.47 33.93 -6.43
CA ALA A 300 1.88 35.21 -5.85
C ALA A 300 1.57 36.44 -6.72
N GLU A 301 1.10 36.23 -7.96
CA GLU A 301 0.67 37.29 -8.88
C GLU A 301 -0.64 37.97 -8.40
N GLU A 302 -1.15 38.92 -9.19
CA GLU A 302 -2.36 39.69 -8.86
C GLU A 302 -3.65 38.89 -9.10
N THR A 303 -3.66 37.98 -10.09
CA THR A 303 -4.82 37.14 -10.41
C THR A 303 -5.12 36.20 -9.24
N PRO A 304 -6.35 36.18 -8.70
CA PRO A 304 -6.76 35.24 -7.66
C PRO A 304 -6.39 33.80 -8.02
N TYR A 305 -5.68 33.14 -7.11
CA TYR A 305 -5.28 31.74 -7.27
C TYR A 305 -5.89 30.90 -6.15
N ARG A 306 -6.67 29.89 -6.49
CA ARG A 306 -7.41 29.06 -5.53
C ARG A 306 -7.03 27.59 -5.67
N ILE A 307 -7.07 26.86 -4.56
CA ILE A 307 -6.89 25.41 -4.57
C ILE A 307 -8.25 24.74 -4.55
N ILE A 308 -8.45 23.77 -5.44
CA ILE A 308 -9.56 22.81 -5.41
C ILE A 308 -9.02 21.56 -4.71
N ARG A 309 -9.39 21.37 -3.45
CA ARG A 309 -9.00 20.20 -2.66
C ARG A 309 -10.02 19.10 -2.86
N VAL A 310 -9.62 18.03 -3.55
CA VAL A 310 -10.41 16.81 -3.72
C VAL A 310 -9.92 15.77 -2.71
N PHE A 311 -10.80 15.27 -1.85
CA PHE A 311 -10.43 14.41 -0.74
C PHE A 311 -11.51 13.36 -0.45
N ASP A 312 -11.14 12.33 0.31
CA ASP A 312 -11.94 11.10 0.47
C ASP A 312 -12.38 10.55 -0.89
N LEU A 313 -11.46 10.53 -1.86
CA LEU A 313 -11.71 10.05 -3.22
C LEU A 313 -11.86 8.53 -3.22
N ASP A 314 -13.01 8.07 -3.71
CA ASP A 314 -13.42 6.68 -3.79
C ASP A 314 -13.96 6.33 -5.20
N GLU A 315 -14.60 5.16 -5.31
CA GLU A 315 -15.22 4.68 -6.55
C GLU A 315 -16.50 5.46 -6.91
N ASP A 316 -17.19 6.03 -5.92
CA ASP A 316 -18.46 6.74 -6.10
C ASP A 316 -18.26 8.24 -6.36
N GLY A 317 -17.13 8.82 -5.97
CA GLY A 317 -16.89 10.26 -6.06
C GLY A 317 -15.82 10.77 -5.11
N ALA A 318 -15.95 12.04 -4.72
CA ALA A 318 -15.10 12.65 -3.71
C ALA A 318 -15.80 13.85 -3.03
N ASN A 319 -15.29 14.24 -1.87
CA ASN A 319 -15.60 15.55 -1.31
C ASN A 319 -14.65 16.61 -1.89
N VAL A 320 -15.17 17.81 -2.12
CA VAL A 320 -14.42 18.91 -2.70
C VAL A 320 -14.59 20.17 -1.85
N ARG A 321 -13.48 20.88 -1.62
CA ARG A 321 -13.48 22.26 -1.08
C ARG A 321 -12.67 23.17 -1.99
N ILE A 322 -13.08 24.42 -2.09
CA ILE A 322 -12.36 25.49 -2.80
C ILE A 322 -11.82 26.46 -1.75
N SER A 323 -10.53 26.78 -1.86
CA SER A 323 -9.93 27.76 -0.97
C SER A 323 -10.37 29.19 -1.30
N GLU A 324 -10.25 30.08 -0.34
CA GLU A 324 -10.08 31.50 -0.64
C GLU A 324 -8.76 31.73 -1.41
N PRO A 325 -8.58 32.89 -2.07
CA PRO A 325 -7.35 33.17 -2.82
C PRO A 325 -6.11 33.03 -1.94
N MET A 326 -5.14 32.22 -2.38
CA MET A 326 -3.93 31.90 -1.62
C MET A 326 -2.78 32.87 -1.88
N ASN A 327 -3.02 33.97 -2.61
CA ASN A 327 -1.99 34.88 -3.11
C ASN A 327 -1.08 35.43 -2.01
N GLU A 328 -1.66 35.83 -0.87
CA GLU A 328 -0.88 36.37 0.25
C GLU A 328 0.01 35.31 0.92
N LEU A 329 -0.48 34.07 1.02
CA LEU A 329 0.35 32.96 1.50
C LEU A 329 1.51 32.70 0.53
N ALA A 330 1.25 32.68 -0.77
CA ALA A 330 2.26 32.48 -1.80
C ALA A 330 3.34 33.59 -1.78
N LYS A 331 2.94 34.87 -1.66
CA LYS A 331 3.87 36.00 -1.48
C LYS A 331 4.75 35.83 -0.24
N SER A 332 4.16 35.42 0.88
CA SER A 332 4.89 35.15 2.12
C SER A 332 5.90 34.01 1.98
N ILE A 333 5.54 32.92 1.28
CA ILE A 333 6.44 31.81 0.98
C ILE A 333 7.62 32.28 0.12
N LEU A 334 7.36 33.06 -0.94
CA LEU A 334 8.42 33.60 -1.79
C LEU A 334 9.35 34.57 -1.05
N GLU A 335 8.80 35.45 -0.21
CA GLU A 335 9.59 36.38 0.60
C GLU A 335 10.49 35.61 1.58
N SER A 336 9.94 34.62 2.28
CA SER A 336 10.70 33.73 3.17
C SER A 336 11.81 33.00 2.42
N SER A 337 11.55 32.58 1.18
CA SER A 337 12.52 31.88 0.33
C SER A 337 13.71 32.77 -0.07
N LYS A 338 13.58 34.11 -0.05
CA LYS A 338 14.70 35.04 -0.31
C LYS A 338 15.78 35.02 0.79
N THR A 339 15.46 34.49 1.96
CA THR A 339 16.41 34.35 3.08
C THR A 339 17.35 33.15 2.93
N LEU A 340 17.06 32.26 1.97
CA LEU A 340 17.90 31.11 1.68
C LEU A 340 19.20 31.55 0.98
N PRO A 341 20.29 30.76 1.08
CA PRO A 341 21.50 31.02 0.31
C PRO A 341 21.20 31.13 -1.19
N PRO A 342 21.91 31.99 -1.95
CA PRO A 342 21.60 32.25 -3.36
C PRO A 342 21.74 31.01 -4.26
N GLU A 343 22.49 29.99 -3.82
CA GLU A 343 22.64 28.69 -4.49
C GLU A 343 21.49 27.72 -4.23
N VAL A 344 20.57 28.04 -3.30
CA VAL A 344 19.46 27.18 -2.90
C VAL A 344 18.16 27.72 -3.47
N ARG A 345 17.44 26.88 -4.23
CA ARG A 345 16.11 27.19 -4.74
C ARG A 345 15.14 26.08 -4.36
N PRO A 346 14.10 26.38 -3.56
CA PRO A 346 13.02 25.44 -3.34
C PRO A 346 12.33 25.10 -4.67
N THR A 347 12.09 23.82 -4.92
CA THR A 347 11.36 23.36 -6.11
C THR A 347 9.90 23.06 -5.83
N GLY A 348 9.51 23.01 -4.56
CA GLY A 348 8.14 22.77 -4.12
C GLY A 348 8.01 22.91 -2.61
N PHE A 349 6.77 22.94 -2.16
CA PHE A 349 6.39 23.21 -0.79
C PHE A 349 5.27 22.27 -0.37
N THR A 350 5.18 21.99 0.91
CA THR A 350 4.07 21.22 1.49
C THR A 350 3.23 22.16 2.34
N ILE A 351 1.95 22.26 2.03
CA ILE A 351 1.00 23.15 2.70
C ILE A 351 -0.01 22.30 3.47
N HIS A 352 -0.20 22.62 4.75
CA HIS A 352 -1.28 22.07 5.54
C HIS A 352 -2.58 22.83 5.21
N PRO A 353 -3.73 22.17 5.01
CA PRO A 353 -5.00 22.82 4.67
C PRO A 353 -5.39 23.95 5.62
N SER A 354 -5.09 23.81 6.92
CA SER A 354 -5.33 24.86 7.93
C SER A 354 -4.59 26.19 7.67
N GLY A 355 -3.63 26.24 6.74
CA GLY A 355 -2.97 27.46 6.30
C GLY A 355 -3.80 28.30 5.32
N LEU A 356 -4.94 27.77 4.86
CA LEU A 356 -5.87 28.44 3.96
C LEU A 356 -7.27 28.47 4.57
N ALA A 357 -8.10 29.43 4.13
CA ALA A 357 -9.53 29.42 4.39
C ALA A 357 -10.25 28.65 3.27
N TRP A 358 -11.31 27.93 3.61
CA TRP A 358 -12.02 27.04 2.71
C TRP A 358 -13.53 27.20 2.84
N ASN A 359 -14.24 26.91 1.76
CA ASN A 359 -15.70 26.76 1.81
C ASN A 359 -16.12 25.44 2.50
N GLU A 360 -17.43 25.28 2.66
CA GLU A 360 -18.03 24.02 3.10
C GLU A 360 -17.83 22.90 2.06
N PRO A 361 -17.72 21.63 2.49
CA PRO A 361 -17.47 20.53 1.59
C PRO A 361 -18.68 20.27 0.67
N ILE A 362 -18.38 20.05 -0.61
CA ILE A 362 -19.33 19.73 -1.67
C ILE A 362 -19.03 18.29 -2.12
N ARG A 363 -20.02 17.40 -2.09
CA ARG A 363 -19.87 16.06 -2.70
C ARG A 363 -20.01 16.17 -4.21
N VAL A 364 -19.07 15.57 -4.94
CA VAL A 364 -19.11 15.42 -6.39
C VAL A 364 -19.05 13.93 -6.69
N ASP A 365 -20.10 13.40 -7.32
CA ASP A 365 -20.20 11.99 -7.67
C ASP A 365 -19.57 11.72 -9.04
N ARG A 366 -18.97 10.54 -9.22
CA ARG A 366 -18.49 10.12 -10.54
C ARG A 366 -19.71 9.93 -11.46
N PRO A 367 -19.61 10.31 -12.74
CA PRO A 367 -20.67 10.02 -13.70
C PRO A 367 -20.81 8.50 -13.84
N ASP A 368 -22.05 8.02 -13.87
CA ASP A 368 -22.33 6.62 -14.17
C ASP A 368 -21.60 6.24 -15.45
N GLU A 369 -20.82 5.14 -15.44
CA GLU A 369 -20.25 4.61 -16.67
C GLU A 369 -21.41 4.35 -17.63
N PRO A 370 -21.34 4.84 -18.89
CA PRO A 370 -22.36 4.52 -19.87
C PRO A 370 -22.42 3.00 -19.98
N THR A 371 -23.54 2.40 -19.58
CA THR A 371 -23.81 0.99 -19.83
C THR A 371 -23.90 0.81 -21.34
N ASP A 372 -22.83 0.32 -21.95
CA ASP A 372 -22.74 -0.05 -23.37
C ASP A 372 -23.77 -1.12 -23.78
#